data_AF-A0A934YLK9-F1
#
_entry.id   AF-A0A934YLK9-F1
#
_cell.length_a   1.000
_cell.length_b   1.000
_cell.length_c   1.000
_cell.angle_alpha   90.00
_cell.angle_beta   90.00
_cell.angle_gamma   90.00
#
_symmetry.space_group_name_H-M   'P 1'
#
loop_
_entity.id
_entity.type
_entity.pdbx_description
1 polymer ?
#
loop_
_entity_poly.entity_id
_entity_poly.type
_entity_poly.pdbx_seq_one_letter_code
_entity_poly.pdbx_strand_id
1 'polypeptide(L)'
;MSKTIALLVLGAMSLGGGTGCKKQVPTDIVQKSLTNALRHAPATASAMCGVNAKGVTGTVITVKTRGENNTGVAHVKGSSMFATGGIKSCEGDVEFAYSSTSKTTGPSRRRRTTTTWYLDHMKLVAVQTPGVTLKGAADESVDDDDD
;
A
#
# COMPACT_ATOMS: atom_id res chain seq x y z
N MET A 1 -48.63 -15.57 -53.68
CA MET A 1 -49.19 -16.19 -52.47
C MET A 1 -48.57 -15.54 -51.25
N SER A 2 -49.40 -14.93 -50.42
CA SER A 2 -49.05 -14.24 -49.18
C SER A 2 -48.42 -15.15 -48.13
N LYS A 3 -47.56 -14.58 -47.26
CA LYS A 3 -47.80 -14.51 -45.81
C LYS A 3 -46.80 -13.55 -45.14
N THR A 4 -47.37 -12.49 -44.57
CA THR A 4 -46.80 -11.52 -43.63
C THR A 4 -46.68 -12.13 -42.22
N ILE A 5 -46.04 -11.37 -41.29
CA ILE A 5 -46.04 -11.42 -39.80
C ILE A 5 -44.63 -11.75 -39.27
N ALA A 6 -43.79 -10.81 -38.79
CA ALA A 6 -43.86 -9.83 -37.68
C ALA A 6 -43.45 -10.39 -36.29
N LEU A 7 -42.48 -9.73 -35.63
CA LEU A 7 -42.27 -9.46 -34.18
C LEU A 7 -40.78 -9.05 -33.99
N LEU A 8 -40.36 -7.82 -33.68
CA LEU A 8 -40.50 -7.01 -32.44
C LEU A 8 -40.19 -7.77 -31.14
N VAL A 9 -38.96 -7.65 -30.61
CA VAL A 9 -38.59 -7.52 -29.16
C VAL A 9 -37.14 -6.98 -29.11
N LEU A 10 -36.95 -5.69 -28.79
CA LEU A 10 -36.42 -5.22 -27.50
C LEU A 10 -35.16 -5.94 -27.01
N GLY A 11 -34.05 -5.22 -26.91
CA GLY A 11 -32.86 -5.74 -26.24
C GLY A 11 -31.69 -4.80 -26.35
N ALA A 12 -31.82 -3.61 -25.77
CA ALA A 12 -30.67 -2.85 -25.34
C ALA A 12 -29.82 -3.74 -24.41
N MET A 13 -28.81 -4.41 -24.95
CA MET A 13 -27.67 -4.88 -24.16
C MET A 13 -26.75 -3.69 -23.89
N SER A 14 -27.34 -2.70 -23.24
CA SER A 14 -26.65 -1.87 -22.27
C SER A 14 -25.97 -2.80 -21.27
N LEU A 15 -24.65 -2.62 -21.13
CA LEU A 15 -23.94 -2.79 -19.86
C LEU A 15 -24.21 -4.11 -19.11
N GLY A 16 -23.52 -5.18 -19.48
CA GLY A 16 -23.47 -6.36 -18.63
C GLY A 16 -22.38 -7.33 -19.08
N GLY A 17 -21.30 -7.45 -18.31
CA GLY A 17 -20.27 -8.45 -18.56
C GLY A 17 -18.91 -7.89 -18.96
N GLY A 18 -18.56 -6.67 -18.54
CA GLY A 18 -17.17 -6.26 -18.52
C GLY A 18 -16.41 -7.21 -17.59
N THR A 19 -15.52 -8.02 -18.16
CA THR A 19 -14.39 -8.65 -17.49
C THR A 19 -13.87 -7.69 -16.42
N GLY A 20 -14.13 -8.02 -15.15
CA GLY A 20 -13.91 -7.11 -14.03
C GLY A 20 -12.44 -6.73 -13.93
N CYS A 21 -12.06 -5.61 -14.54
CA CYS A 21 -10.79 -4.95 -14.27
C CYS A 21 -10.80 -4.58 -12.79
N LYS A 22 -10.20 -5.43 -11.94
CA LYS A 22 -10.01 -5.15 -10.51
C LYS A 22 -9.32 -3.79 -10.43
N LYS A 23 -9.97 -2.82 -9.76
CA LYS A 23 -9.36 -1.49 -9.56
C LYS A 23 -8.04 -1.67 -8.85
N GLN A 24 -6.97 -1.23 -9.49
CA GLN A 24 -5.62 -1.31 -8.97
C GLN A 24 -5.21 0.02 -8.33
N VAL A 25 -4.56 -0.02 -7.17
CA VAL A 25 -4.04 1.17 -6.49
C VAL A 25 -2.97 1.85 -7.36
N PRO A 26 -3.13 3.14 -7.70
CA PRO A 26 -2.13 3.88 -8.48
C PRO A 26 -0.78 3.97 -7.75
N THR A 27 0.33 3.92 -8.50
CA THR A 27 1.68 3.96 -7.91
C THR A 27 1.96 5.25 -7.13
N ASP A 28 1.41 6.38 -7.57
CA ASP A 28 1.59 7.67 -6.89
C ASP A 28 0.91 7.69 -5.51
N ILE A 29 -0.24 7.02 -5.37
CA ILE A 29 -0.90 6.82 -4.08
C ILE A 29 -0.02 5.97 -3.17
N VAL A 30 0.55 4.87 -3.69
CA VAL A 30 1.47 4.00 -2.93
C VAL A 30 2.67 4.82 -2.44
N GLN A 31 3.34 5.54 -3.33
CA GLN A 31 4.50 6.36 -3.00
C GLN A 31 4.19 7.44 -1.95
N LYS A 32 3.10 8.20 -2.12
CA LYS A 32 2.73 9.27 -1.18
C LYS A 32 2.31 8.74 0.18
N SER A 33 1.44 7.73 0.21
CA SER A 33 0.91 7.19 1.46
C SER A 33 1.97 6.43 2.26
N LEU A 34 2.83 5.62 1.61
CA LEU A 34 3.95 4.97 2.29
C LEU A 34 5.01 5.97 2.75
N THR A 35 5.32 7.01 1.96
CA THR A 35 6.22 8.10 2.41
C THR A 35 5.69 8.73 3.70
N ASN A 36 4.39 9.02 3.73
CA ASN A 36 3.76 9.61 4.91
C ASN A 36 3.75 8.64 6.10
N ALA A 37 3.38 7.37 5.87
CA ALA A 37 3.35 6.35 6.91
C ALA A 37 4.72 6.11 7.54
N LEU A 38 5.78 6.03 6.74
CA LEU A 38 7.15 5.77 7.21
C LEU A 38 7.76 6.94 7.98
N ARG A 39 7.35 8.18 7.70
CA ARG A 39 7.72 9.34 8.52
C ARG A 39 7.18 9.25 9.94
N HIS A 40 6.07 8.55 10.13
CA HIS A 40 5.37 8.43 11.42
C HIS A 40 5.47 7.01 12.01
N ALA A 41 6.32 6.14 11.47
CA ALA A 41 6.49 4.77 11.93
C ALA A 41 7.88 4.58 12.60
N PRO A 42 8.06 5.03 13.85
CA PRO A 42 9.36 4.99 14.53
C PRO A 42 9.88 3.56 14.74
N ALA A 43 9.00 2.60 15.03
CA ALA A 43 9.38 1.19 15.17
C ALA A 43 9.90 0.60 13.86
N THR A 44 9.16 0.80 12.76
CA THR A 44 9.56 0.36 11.42
C THR A 44 10.84 1.03 10.96
N ALA A 45 10.95 2.35 11.17
CA ALA A 45 12.16 3.10 10.84
C ALA A 45 13.35 2.58 11.63
N SER A 46 13.22 2.39 12.95
CA SER A 46 14.31 1.90 13.77
C SER A 46 14.77 0.50 13.37
N ALA A 47 13.82 -0.39 13.06
CA ALA A 47 14.11 -1.73 12.55
C ALA A 47 14.82 -1.68 11.19
N MET A 48 14.41 -0.79 10.28
CA MET A 48 15.06 -0.61 8.98
C MET A 48 16.46 -0.04 9.09
N CYS A 49 16.64 1.01 9.89
CA CYS A 49 17.89 1.76 9.96
C CYS A 49 18.91 1.13 10.93
N GLY A 50 18.47 0.24 11.83
CA GLY A 50 19.30 -0.36 12.88
C GLY A 50 19.71 0.60 13.99
N VAL A 51 19.05 1.76 14.07
CA VAL A 51 19.28 2.82 15.06
C VAL A 51 17.94 3.34 15.55
N ASN A 52 17.89 3.96 16.73
CA ASN A 52 16.66 4.57 17.22
C ASN A 52 16.29 5.78 16.34
N ALA A 53 15.30 5.59 15.46
CA ALA A 53 14.85 6.56 14.48
C ALA A 53 13.37 6.88 14.71
N LYS A 54 13.01 8.17 14.60
CA LYS A 54 11.60 8.61 14.75
C LYS A 54 10.76 8.37 13.50
N GLY A 55 11.41 8.11 12.37
CA GLY A 55 10.78 7.88 11.08
C GLY A 55 11.83 7.77 9.97
N VAL A 56 11.37 7.66 8.72
CA VAL A 56 12.24 7.69 7.53
C VAL A 56 11.96 8.96 6.71
N THR A 57 13.00 9.63 6.25
CA THR A 57 12.95 10.81 5.38
C THR A 57 13.66 10.55 4.05
N GLY A 58 13.42 11.41 3.05
CA GLY A 58 14.00 11.25 1.71
C GLY A 58 13.64 9.91 1.06
N THR A 59 12.44 9.40 1.33
CA THR A 59 12.04 8.05 0.92
C THR A 59 11.87 7.94 -0.58
N VAL A 60 12.57 6.99 -1.19
CA VAL A 60 12.38 6.50 -2.55
C VAL A 60 11.66 5.17 -2.44
N ILE A 61 10.48 5.08 -3.07
CA ILE A 61 9.60 3.92 -2.98
C ILE A 61 9.39 3.33 -4.38
N THR A 62 9.77 2.08 -4.53
CA THR A 62 9.66 1.31 -5.77
C THR A 62 8.81 0.08 -5.51
N VAL A 63 7.63 -0.02 -6.15
CA VAL A 63 6.79 -1.21 -6.03
C VAL A 63 7.48 -2.38 -6.72
N LYS A 64 7.92 -3.39 -5.95
CA LYS A 64 8.59 -4.60 -6.45
C LYS A 64 7.58 -5.58 -7.02
N THR A 65 6.53 -5.85 -6.26
CA THR A 65 5.49 -6.82 -6.62
C THR A 65 4.12 -6.22 -6.33
N ARG A 66 3.17 -6.51 -7.22
CA ARG A 66 1.76 -6.19 -7.04
C ARG A 66 1.01 -7.50 -6.89
N GLY A 67 0.39 -7.67 -5.74
CA GLY A 67 -0.45 -8.82 -5.43
C GLY A 67 -1.90 -8.60 -5.87
N GLU A 68 -2.74 -9.58 -5.56
CA GLU A 68 -4.18 -9.46 -5.73
C GLU A 68 -4.78 -8.49 -4.72
N ASN A 69 -5.96 -7.94 -5.04
CA ASN A 69 -6.73 -7.09 -4.10
C ASN A 69 -5.94 -5.90 -3.53
N ASN A 70 -5.08 -5.29 -4.34
CA ASN A 70 -4.28 -4.10 -3.97
C ASN A 70 -3.27 -4.33 -2.85
N THR A 71 -2.81 -5.56 -2.69
CA THR A 71 -1.63 -5.87 -1.89
C THR A 71 -0.35 -5.78 -2.73
N GLY A 72 0.80 -5.80 -2.07
CA GLY A 72 2.07 -5.88 -2.76
C GLY A 72 3.24 -5.62 -1.84
N VAL A 73 4.44 -5.66 -2.41
CA VAL A 73 5.68 -5.33 -1.70
C VAL A 73 6.31 -4.12 -2.39
N ALA A 74 6.61 -3.10 -1.61
CA ALA A 74 7.38 -1.95 -2.04
C ALA A 74 8.77 -1.98 -1.41
N HIS A 75 9.77 -1.74 -2.22
CA HIS A 75 11.11 -1.46 -1.76
C HIS A 75 11.23 0.00 -1.37
N VAL A 76 11.81 0.26 -0.21
CA VAL A 76 11.96 1.57 0.37
C VAL A 76 13.43 1.82 0.64
N LYS A 77 13.94 2.93 0.13
CA LYS A 77 15.23 3.51 0.50
C LYS A 77 14.99 4.89 1.11
N GLY A 78 15.75 5.25 2.13
CA GLY A 78 15.68 6.58 2.70
C GLY A 78 16.72 6.76 3.81
N SER A 79 16.48 7.76 4.64
CA SER A 79 17.37 8.08 5.77
C SER A 79 16.60 8.20 7.06
N SER A 80 17.24 7.89 8.17
CA SER A 80 16.63 7.98 9.50
C SER A 80 16.31 9.43 9.86
N MET A 81 15.11 9.67 10.35
CA MET A 81 14.70 10.97 10.89
C MET A 81 15.11 11.03 12.37
N PHE A 82 15.95 12.01 12.72
CA PHE A 82 16.44 12.24 14.09
C PHE A 82 17.11 11.00 14.72
N ALA A 83 18.03 10.34 14.02
CA ALA A 83 18.87 9.31 14.63
C ALA A 83 20.10 9.92 15.30
N THR A 84 20.40 9.43 16.50
CA THR A 84 21.60 9.78 17.26
C THR A 84 22.62 8.64 17.11
N GLY A 85 23.70 8.88 16.35
CA GLY A 85 24.74 7.88 16.05
C GLY A 85 24.32 6.78 15.05
N GLY A 86 25.30 6.12 14.43
CA GLY A 86 25.10 4.94 13.58
C GLY A 86 24.78 5.20 12.09
N ILE A 87 24.35 4.13 11.40
CA ILE A 87 24.03 4.11 9.97
C ILE A 87 22.74 4.91 9.75
N LYS A 88 22.84 6.02 9.01
CA LYS A 88 21.69 6.88 8.72
C LYS A 88 20.85 6.41 7.55
N SER A 89 21.32 5.44 6.76
CA SER A 89 20.58 4.87 5.65
C SER A 89 19.59 3.82 6.14
N CYS A 90 18.39 3.83 5.57
CA CYS A 90 17.34 2.88 5.88
C CYS A 90 16.86 2.26 4.57
N GLU A 91 17.02 0.97 4.44
CA GLU A 91 16.64 0.21 3.26
C GLU A 91 15.90 -1.05 3.67
N GLY A 92 14.76 -1.31 3.03
CA GLY A 92 13.94 -2.45 3.36
C GLY A 92 12.78 -2.63 2.41
N ASP A 93 12.14 -3.79 2.51
CA ASP A 93 10.92 -4.12 1.81
C ASP A 93 9.75 -4.04 2.78
N VAL A 94 8.72 -3.29 2.38
CA VAL A 94 7.46 -3.17 3.11
C VAL A 94 6.34 -3.82 2.30
N GLU A 95 5.62 -4.73 2.93
CA GLU A 95 4.36 -5.21 2.42
C GLU A 95 3.28 -4.16 2.69
N PHE A 96 2.41 -3.93 1.71
CA PHE A 96 1.30 -2.99 1.80
C PHE A 96 -0.01 -3.65 1.37
N ALA A 97 -1.13 -3.17 1.93
CA ALA A 97 -2.48 -3.51 1.50
C ALA A 97 -3.35 -2.25 1.47
N TYR A 98 -4.21 -2.15 0.45
CA TYR A 98 -5.14 -1.03 0.32
C TYR A 98 -6.59 -1.47 0.15
N SER A 99 -7.48 -0.75 0.82
CA SER A 99 -8.90 -0.75 0.54
C SER A 99 -9.28 0.50 -0.24
N SER A 100 -10.44 0.47 -0.89
CA SER A 100 -10.96 1.64 -1.59
C SER A 100 -12.45 1.79 -1.46
N THR A 101 -12.90 3.03 -1.39
CA THR A 101 -14.30 3.38 -1.53
C THR A 101 -14.47 4.26 -2.76
N SER A 102 -15.58 4.10 -3.48
CA SER A 102 -15.86 4.90 -4.67
C SER A 102 -17.19 5.61 -4.50
N LYS A 103 -17.18 6.93 -4.63
CA LYS A 103 -18.39 7.75 -4.62
C LYS A 103 -18.56 8.41 -5.97
N THR A 104 -19.74 8.22 -6.56
CA THR A 104 -20.08 8.83 -7.83
C THR A 104 -21.15 9.90 -7.62
N THR A 105 -20.85 11.15 -8.01
CA THR A 105 -21.75 12.29 -7.83
C THR A 105 -22.05 12.99 -9.16
N GLY A 106 -23.20 13.66 -9.21
CA GLY A 106 -23.62 14.46 -10.36
C GLY A 106 -24.63 13.77 -11.27
N PRO A 107 -25.34 14.55 -12.11
CA PRO A 107 -26.30 14.04 -13.07
C PRO A 107 -25.59 13.21 -14.16
N SER A 108 -26.32 12.31 -14.83
CA SER A 108 -25.78 11.33 -15.81
C SER A 108 -24.78 11.92 -16.82
N ARG A 109 -25.02 13.14 -17.34
CA ARG A 109 -24.12 13.84 -18.30
C ARG A 109 -22.85 14.46 -17.70
N ARG A 110 -22.74 14.64 -16.37
CA ARG A 110 -21.59 15.24 -15.66
C ARG A 110 -21.15 14.38 -14.48
N ARG A 111 -21.27 13.07 -14.63
CA ARG A 111 -21.01 12.11 -13.56
C ARG A 111 -19.51 12.08 -13.23
N ARG A 112 -19.14 12.40 -11.99
CA ARG A 112 -17.76 12.31 -11.49
C ARG A 112 -17.67 11.16 -10.50
N THR A 113 -16.75 10.24 -10.73
CA THR A 113 -16.43 9.15 -9.80
C THR A 113 -15.13 9.47 -9.09
N THR A 114 -15.19 9.61 -7.77
CA THR A 114 -14.01 9.76 -6.91
C THR A 114 -13.74 8.43 -6.23
N THR A 115 -12.51 7.93 -6.32
CA THR A 115 -12.06 6.74 -5.59
C THR A 115 -11.11 7.20 -4.49
N THR A 116 -11.43 6.87 -3.24
CA THR A 116 -10.56 7.11 -2.09
C THR A 116 -9.87 5.80 -1.74
N TRP A 117 -8.56 5.86 -1.55
CA TRP A 117 -7.73 4.73 -1.19
C TRP A 117 -7.28 4.87 0.27
N TYR A 118 -7.30 3.77 1.01
CA TYR A 118 -6.88 3.72 2.40
C TYR A 118 -5.76 2.69 2.52
N LEU A 119 -4.64 3.07 3.14
CA LEU A 119 -3.57 2.15 3.48
C LEU A 119 -4.01 1.37 4.73
N ASP A 120 -4.41 0.12 4.56
CA ASP A 120 -4.94 -0.70 5.66
C ASP A 120 -3.80 -1.32 6.47
N HIS A 121 -2.78 -1.83 5.77
CA HIS A 121 -1.65 -2.51 6.39
C HIS A 121 -0.33 -2.07 5.75
N MET A 122 0.68 -1.91 6.60
CA MET A 122 2.08 -1.71 6.22
C MET A 122 2.95 -2.54 7.16
N LYS A 123 3.77 -3.45 6.61
CA LYS A 123 4.61 -4.36 7.41
C LYS A 123 6.05 -4.43 6.92
N LEU A 124 6.96 -4.31 7.88
CA LEU A 124 8.37 -4.75 7.85
C LEU A 124 8.54 -6.19 7.32
N VAL A 125 8.89 -6.44 6.04
CA VAL A 125 9.11 -7.84 5.57
C VAL A 125 10.57 -8.19 5.35
N ALA A 126 11.41 -7.24 4.96
CA ALA A 126 12.85 -7.47 4.89
C ALA A 126 13.63 -6.18 5.19
N VAL A 127 14.73 -6.30 5.92
CA VAL A 127 15.71 -5.22 6.08
C VAL A 127 16.85 -5.50 5.12
N GLN A 128 17.20 -4.48 4.34
CA GLN A 128 18.26 -4.55 3.34
C GLN A 128 19.40 -3.55 3.64
N THR A 129 19.29 -2.79 4.73
CA THR A 129 20.38 -1.94 5.21
C THR A 129 21.59 -2.80 5.59
N PRO A 130 22.76 -2.57 4.99
CA PRO A 130 23.96 -3.33 5.32
C PRO A 130 24.30 -3.25 6.81
N GLY A 131 24.59 -4.40 7.44
CA GLY A 131 24.94 -4.47 8.86
C GLY A 131 23.76 -4.41 9.83
N VAL A 132 22.53 -4.23 9.35
CA VAL A 132 21.33 -4.28 10.19
C VAL A 132 20.70 -5.65 10.09
N THR A 133 20.68 -6.37 11.21
CA THR A 133 19.95 -7.63 11.31
C THR A 133 18.58 -7.34 11.89
N LEU A 134 17.52 -7.81 11.23
CA LEU A 134 16.19 -7.85 11.82
C LEU A 134 16.28 -8.70 13.09
N LYS A 135 16.32 -8.07 14.27
CA LYS A 135 16.01 -8.80 15.50
C LYS A 135 14.55 -9.21 15.38
N GLY A 136 14.32 -10.46 14.97
CA GLY A 136 13.01 -11.08 15.14
C GLY A 136 12.63 -10.97 16.61
N ALA A 137 11.34 -10.74 16.89
CA ALA A 137 10.80 -10.84 18.23
C ALA A 137 11.05 -12.27 18.75
N ALA A 138 12.19 -12.47 19.39
CA ALA A 138 12.57 -13.67 20.12
C ALA A 138 13.31 -13.16 21.37
N ASP A 139 12.76 -13.57 22.52
CA ASP A 139 13.22 -13.31 23.89
C ASP A 139 13.12 -11.87 24.40
N GLU A 140 11.90 -11.45 24.73
CA GLU A 140 11.70 -10.80 26.02
C GLU A 140 11.58 -11.91 27.08
N SER A 141 12.71 -12.46 27.53
CA SER A 141 12.76 -13.03 28.87
C SER A 141 12.73 -11.84 29.82
N VAL A 142 11.57 -11.62 30.44
CA VAL A 142 11.43 -10.74 31.60
C VAL A 142 12.30 -11.35 32.69
N ASP A 143 13.49 -10.79 32.92
CA ASP A 143 14.21 -11.00 34.17
C ASP A 143 13.41 -10.28 35.27
N ASP A 144 12.64 -11.07 36.00
CA ASP A 144 12.13 -10.74 37.34
C ASP A 144 13.34 -10.64 38.28
N ASP A 145 13.90 -9.42 38.42
CA ASP A 145 14.76 -9.08 39.56
C ASP A 145 13.85 -8.60 40.70
N ASP A 146 13.51 -9.56 41.55
CA ASP A 146 12.86 -9.40 42.86
C ASP A 146 13.99 -9.21 43.91
N ASP A 147 14.22 -7.95 44.35
CA ASP A 147 14.84 -7.60 45.65
C ASP A 147 14.38 -6.20 46.11
#